data_AF-A0A3B9K510-F1
#
_entry.id   AF-A0A3B9K510-F1
#
_cell.length_a   1.000
_cell.length_b   1.000
_cell.length_c   1.000
_cell.angle_alpha   90.00
_cell.angle_beta   90.00
_cell.angle_gamma   90.00
#
_symmetry.space_group_name_H-M   'P 1'
#
loop_
_entity.id
_entity.type
_entity.pdbx_description
1 polymer ?
#
loop_
_entity_poly.entity_id
_entity_poly.type
_entity_poly.pdbx_seq_one_letter_code
_entity_poly.pdbx_strand_id
1 'polypeptide(L)' 'THHPAVLREIQMAVDAGHRHGIWVGICGELGADPTLTETFLRMGVDELSVNPVSILPLRKIVRGLDLRKPEGEAQS' A
#
# COMPACT_ATOMS: atom_id res chain seq x y z
N THR A 1 -1.58 -4.72 13.49
CA THR A 1 -0.82 -4.24 12.32
C THR A 1 -1.15 -2.82 11.92
N HIS A 2 -2.40 -2.37 12.09
CA HIS A 2 -2.82 -0.95 12.03
C HIS A 2 -2.16 -0.01 13.06
N HIS A 3 -1.14 -0.47 13.76
CA HIS A 3 -0.50 0.31 14.80
C HIS A 3 0.40 1.38 14.15
N PRO A 4 0.31 2.65 14.55
CA PRO A 4 1.07 3.74 13.92
C PRO A 4 2.58 3.50 13.88
N ALA A 5 3.14 2.79 14.87
CA ALA A 5 4.55 2.43 14.86
C ALA A 5 4.91 1.52 13.67
N VAL A 6 4.09 0.51 13.35
CA VAL A 6 4.35 -0.40 12.22
C VAL A 6 4.28 0.34 10.89
N LEU A 7 3.29 1.22 10.73
CA LEU A 7 3.15 2.06 9.54
C LEU A 7 4.34 3.01 9.34
N ARG A 8 4.89 3.56 10.44
CA ARG A 8 6.12 4.36 10.38
C ARG A 8 7.33 3.53 9.97
N GLU A 9 7.49 2.33 10.51
CA GLU A 9 8.59 1.43 10.12
C GLU A 9 8.50 1.06 8.62
N ILE A 10 7.30 0.81 8.11
CA ILE A 10 7.08 0.55 6.67
C ILE A 10 7.49 1.77 5.85
N GLN A 11 7.04 2.99 6.20
CA GLN A 11 7.45 4.21 5.50
C GLN A 11 8.96 4.40 5.52
N MET A 12 9.61 4.16 6.67
CA MET A 12 11.06 4.25 6.79
C MET A 12 11.79 3.29 5.84
N ALA A 13 11.27 2.06 5.69
CA ALA A 13 11.82 1.07 4.77
C ALA A 13 11.62 1.48 3.30
N VAL A 14 10.43 1.95 2.94
CA VAL A 14 10.12 2.45 1.59
C VAL A 14 11.03 3.63 1.23
N ASP A 15 11.11 4.64 2.09
CA ASP A 15 11.97 5.81 1.89
C ASP A 15 13.44 5.40 1.73
N ALA A 16 13.91 4.45 2.54
CA ALA A 16 15.28 3.96 2.45
C ALA A 16 15.55 3.24 1.12
N GLY A 17 14.65 2.35 0.68
CA GLY A 17 14.78 1.67 -0.60
C GLY A 17 14.81 2.66 -1.76
N HIS A 18 13.83 3.57 -1.80
CA HIS A 18 13.70 4.56 -2.87
C HIS A 18 14.86 5.55 -2.94
N ARG A 19 15.43 5.98 -1.80
CA ARG A 19 16.66 6.80 -1.78
C ARG A 19 17.84 6.14 -2.49
N HIS A 20 17.82 4.81 -2.62
CA HIS A 20 18.85 4.04 -3.31
C HIS A 20 18.36 3.43 -4.64
N GLY A 21 17.18 3.82 -5.13
CA GLY A 21 16.59 3.26 -6.36
C GLY A 21 16.23 1.78 -6.24
N ILE A 22 15.99 1.30 -5.03
CA ILE A 22 15.61 -0.08 -4.72
C ILE A 22 14.09 -0.15 -4.57
N TRP A 23 13.49 -1.12 -5.25
CA TRP A 23 12.07 -1.45 -5.19
C TRP A 23 11.70 -2.09 -3.84
N VAL A 24 10.53 -1.72 -3.30
CA VAL A 24 10.04 -2.20 -1.99
C VAL A 24 8.62 -2.74 -2.11
N GLY A 25 8.45 -4.02 -1.80
CA GLY A 25 7.15 -4.71 -1.77
C GLY A 25 6.75 -5.16 -0.37
N ILE A 26 5.45 -5.41 -0.17
CA ILE A 26 4.89 -6.00 1.05
C ILE A 26 4.33 -7.39 0.73
N CYS A 27 4.72 -8.39 1.52
CA CYS A 27 4.20 -9.74 1.43
C CYS A 27 3.36 -10.13 2.65
N GLY A 28 2.56 -11.18 2.50
CA GLY A 28 1.74 -11.76 3.57
C GLY A 28 0.39 -11.08 3.74
N GLU A 29 -0.34 -11.48 4.78
CA GLU A 29 -1.74 -11.08 4.99
C GLU A 29 -1.92 -9.56 5.13
N LEU A 30 -0.90 -8.84 5.62
CA LEU A 30 -0.97 -7.38 5.72
C LEU A 30 -1.07 -6.71 4.34
N GLY A 31 -0.32 -7.20 3.35
CA GLY A 31 -0.42 -6.70 1.97
C GLY A 31 -1.78 -6.98 1.32
N ALA A 32 -2.55 -7.90 1.89
CA ALA A 32 -3.89 -8.24 1.46
C ALA A 32 -5.01 -7.45 2.18
N ASP A 33 -4.67 -6.57 3.14
CA ASP A 33 -5.65 -5.78 3.88
C ASP A 33 -6.22 -4.65 2.99
N PRO A 34 -7.51 -4.71 2.60
CA PRO A 34 -8.14 -3.69 1.76
C PRO A 34 -8.15 -2.31 2.39
N THR A 35 -8.17 -2.24 3.73
CA THR A 35 -8.30 -0.99 4.49
C THR A 35 -7.00 -0.19 4.55
N LEU A 36 -5.85 -0.84 4.28
CA LEU A 36 -4.53 -0.20 4.24
C LEU A 36 -3.99 -0.07 2.81
N THR A 37 -4.70 -0.58 1.80
CA THR A 37 -4.24 -0.58 0.41
C THR A 37 -3.96 0.83 -0.11
N GLU A 38 -4.86 1.79 0.14
CA GLU A 38 -4.63 3.19 -0.25
C GLU A 38 -3.42 3.78 0.47
N THR A 39 -3.32 3.54 1.78
CA THR A 39 -2.20 4.01 2.59
C THR A 39 -0.87 3.48 2.06
N PHE A 40 -0.73 2.17 1.77
CA PHE A 40 0.50 1.60 1.22
C PHE A 40 0.86 2.19 -0.15
N LEU A 41 -0.12 2.41 -1.02
CA LEU A 41 0.12 3.07 -2.31
C LEU A 41 0.60 4.51 -2.13
N ARG A 42 0.02 5.27 -1.20
CA ARG A 42 0.44 6.64 -0.88
C ARG A 42 1.83 6.70 -0.25
N MET A 43 2.19 5.70 0.54
CA MET A 43 3.54 5.54 1.09
C MET A 43 4.60 5.29 0.01
N GLY A 44 4.18 4.83 -1.18
CA GLY A 44 5.07 4.49 -2.29
C GLY A 44 5.45 3.01 -2.35
N VAL A 45 4.71 2.11 -1.69
CA VAL A 45 4.94 0.67 -1.83
C VAL A 45 4.76 0.27 -3.30
N ASP A 46 5.77 -0.39 -3.86
CA ASP A 46 5.82 -0.70 -5.29
C ASP A 46 5.03 -1.97 -5.65
N GLU A 47 4.83 -2.87 -4.67
CA GLU A 47 4.17 -4.16 -4.89
C GLU A 47 3.52 -4.75 -3.65
N LEU A 48 2.44 -5.50 -3.88
CA LEU A 48 1.72 -6.27 -2.89
C LEU A 48 1.70 -7.74 -3.32
N SER A 49 2.50 -8.56 -2.64
CA SER A 49 2.55 -10.01 -2.83
C SER A 49 1.49 -10.68 -1.96
N VAL A 50 0.37 -11.09 -2.57
CA VAL A 50 -0.81 -11.60 -1.88
C VAL A 50 -1.25 -12.98 -2.37
N ASN A 51 -2.09 -13.64 -1.58
CA ASN A 51 -2.72 -14.88 -2.02
C ASN A 51 -3.63 -14.65 -3.26
N PRO A 52 -3.86 -15.67 -4.11
CA PRO A 52 -4.61 -15.49 -5.36
C PRO A 52 -6.04 -14.97 -5.18
N VAL A 53 -6.71 -15.31 -4.07
CA VAL A 53 -8.10 -14.89 -3.82
C VAL A 53 -8.20 -13.39 -3.54
N SER A 54 -7.14 -12.76 -3.03
CA SER A 54 -7.07 -11.33 -2.74
C SER A 54 -6.71 -10.46 -3.96
N ILE A 55 -6.17 -11.04 -5.04
CA ILE A 55 -5.69 -10.27 -6.20
C ILE A 55 -6.82 -9.43 -6.83
N LEU A 56 -7.98 -10.03 -7.12
CA LEU A 56 -9.06 -9.31 -7.82
C LEU A 56 -9.73 -8.22 -6.96
N PRO A 57 -10.06 -8.46 -5.67
CA PRO A 57 -10.55 -7.41 -4.79
C PRO A 57 -9.58 -6.22 -4.66
N LEU A 58 -8.30 -6.48 -4.42
CA LEU A 58 -7.29 -5.42 -4.29
C LEU A 58 -7.13 -4.66 -5.60
N ARG A 59 -7.02 -5.36 -6.74
CA ARG A 59 -6.93 -4.70 -8.05
C ARG A 59 -8.12 -3.78 -8.31
N LYS A 60 -9.33 -4.14 -7.87
CA LYS A 60 -10.50 -3.27 -8.00
C LYS A 60 -10.33 -1.97 -7.19
N ILE A 61 -9.81 -2.07 -5.98
CA ILE A 61 -9.51 -0.91 -5.10
C ILE A 61 -8.43 -0.04 -5.75
N VAL A 62 -7.28 -0.62 -6.09
CA VAL A 62 -6.14 0.08 -6.71
C VAL A 62 -6.59 0.85 -7.96
N ARG A 63 -7.41 0.23 -8.82
CA ARG A 63 -7.92 0.86 -10.05
C ARG A 63 -8.97 1.95 -9.82
N GLY A 64 -9.62 1.97 -8.65
CA GLY A 64 -10.55 3.03 -8.29
C GLY A 64 -9.83 4.28 -7.77
N LEU A 65 -8.71 4.12 -7.06
CA LEU A 65 -8.03 5.22 -6.38
C LEU A 65 -7.46 6.26 -7.35
N ASP A 66 -7.72 7.54 -7.03
CA ASP A 66 -7.00 8.68 -7.61
C ASP A 66 -6.04 9.25 -6.57
N LEU A 67 -4.78 8.80 -6.62
CA LEU A 67 -3.75 9.18 -5.65
C LEU A 67 -3.36 10.66 -5.72
N ARG A 68 -3.81 11.41 -6.74
CA ARG A 68 -3.62 12.86 -6.83
C ARG A 68 -4.55 13.62 -5.88
N LYS A 69 -5.63 12.99 -5.41
CA LYS A 69 -6.55 13.55 -4.42
C LYS A 69 -6.07 13.24 -2.99
N PRO A 70 -6.43 14.06 -1.99
CA PRO A 70 -6.19 13.77 -0.58
C PRO A 70 -6.82 12.44 -0.14
N GLU A 71 -6.22 11.82 0.88
CA GLU A 71 -6.74 10.58 1.46
C GLU A 71 -8.14 10.82 2.07
N GLY A 72 -9.10 9.94 1.78
CA GLY A 72 -10.47 10.03 2.31
C GLY A 72 -11.45 10.92 1.53
N GLU A 73 -11.04 11.57 0.45
CA GLU A 73 -11.99 12.20 -0.48
C GLU A 73 -12.70 11.14 -1.31
N ALA A 74 -14.00 10.94 -1.05
CA ALA A 74 -14.82 9.99 -1.78
C ALA A 74 -14.81 10.30 -3.29
N GLN A 75 -14.56 9.28 -4.09
CA GLN A 75 -14.62 9.37 -5.54
C GLN A 75 -16.08 9.63 -5.96
N SER A 76 -16.35 10.83 -6.48
CA SER A 76 -17.65 11.22 -7.06
C SER A 76 -17.92 10.53 -8.39
#